data_AF-A0A8J5SAF2-F1
#
_entry.id   AF-A0A8J5SAF2-F1
#
_cell.length_a   1.000
_cell.length_b   1.000
_cell.length_c   1.000
_cell.angle_alpha   90.00
_cell.angle_beta   90.00
_cell.angle_gamma   90.00
#
_symmetry.space_group_name_H-M   'P 1'
#
loop_
_entity.id
_entity.type
_entity.pdbx_description
1 polymer ?
#
loop_
_entity_poly.entity_id
_entity_poly.type
_entity_poly.pdbx_seq_one_letter_code
_entity_poly.pdbx_strand_id
1 'polypeptide(L)'
;MRGRGIGAGTFCCSVDGCPPSEQGLACLKNVEFDLWAMPTLEQAHELIRHYGPTVFFHPKEVYLSSSVSWYFKNGAALCKKGEDASEEVDSEGSNLPGGGCNDGEHWIGVPDGKSGHDIIYGDIGSVELYAHVKQAMGGTCTDVTMWVFCPFNGPARF
;
A
#
# COMPACT_ATOMS: atom_id res chain seq x y z
N MET A 1 -12.59 17.89 29.34
CA MET A 1 -13.47 17.33 28.29
C MET A 1 -12.68 16.25 27.58
N ARG A 2 -12.98 14.96 27.78
CA ARG A 2 -12.33 13.86 27.03
C ARG A 2 -13.11 13.67 25.73
N GLY A 3 -12.65 14.26 24.63
CA GLY A 3 -13.19 14.00 23.30
C GLY A 3 -12.64 12.67 22.78
N ARG A 4 -13.44 11.90 22.04
CA ARG A 4 -13.00 10.63 21.40
C ARG A 4 -12.15 10.84 20.14
N GLY A 5 -11.99 12.08 19.71
CA GLY A 5 -11.23 12.44 18.51
C GLY A 5 -11.30 13.93 18.24
N ILE A 6 -10.53 14.37 17.24
CA ILE A 6 -10.53 15.74 16.74
C ILE A 6 -11.33 15.76 15.42
N GLY A 7 -12.19 16.76 15.23
CA GLY A 7 -12.97 16.92 14.00
C GLY A 7 -12.07 17.21 12.79
N ALA A 8 -12.46 16.72 11.60
CA ALA A 8 -11.75 17.01 10.35
C ALA A 8 -11.63 18.53 10.15
N GLY A 9 -10.45 18.99 9.71
CA GLY A 9 -10.18 20.41 9.49
C GLY A 9 -9.70 21.18 10.72
N THR A 10 -9.43 20.51 11.84
CA THR A 10 -8.77 21.14 12.98
C THR A 10 -7.28 21.30 12.70
N PHE A 11 -6.78 22.54 12.79
CA PHE A 11 -5.37 22.87 12.69
C PHE A 11 -4.95 23.68 13.91
N CYS A 12 -3.69 23.52 14.34
CA CYS A 12 -3.08 24.41 15.32
C CYS A 12 -1.85 25.07 14.70
N CYS A 13 -1.66 26.35 14.99
CA CYS A 13 -0.43 27.07 14.69
C CYS A 13 0.20 27.44 16.03
N SER A 14 1.45 27.05 16.25
CA SER A 14 2.21 27.43 17.44
C SER A 14 3.53 28.06 17.03
N VAL A 15 3.98 29.05 17.81
CA VAL A 15 5.36 29.56 17.72
C VAL A 15 6.30 28.48 18.23
N ASP A 16 7.44 28.29 17.57
CA ASP A 16 8.42 27.24 17.87
C ASP A 16 8.72 27.12 19.37
N GLY A 17 8.70 25.89 19.87
CA GLY A 17 9.18 25.54 21.22
C GLY A 17 8.11 25.24 22.28
N CYS A 18 6.82 25.45 22.00
CA CYS A 18 5.76 25.03 22.93
C CYS A 18 5.23 23.62 22.57
N PRO A 19 5.26 22.64 23.50
CA PRO A 19 4.72 21.31 23.24
C PRO A 19 3.17 21.33 23.15
N PRO A 20 2.56 20.44 22.34
CA PRO A 20 1.10 20.39 22.14
C PRO A 20 0.28 20.30 23.43
N SER A 21 0.82 19.60 24.44
CA SER A 21 0.18 19.41 25.74
C SER A 21 -0.01 20.70 26.53
N GLU A 22 0.88 21.70 26.36
CA GLU A 22 0.81 22.99 27.05
C GLU A 22 -0.16 23.97 26.37
N GLN A 23 -0.51 23.71 25.11
CA GLN A 23 -1.49 24.49 24.33
C GLN A 23 -2.93 24.00 24.55
N GLY A 24 -3.14 23.07 25.49
CA GLY A 24 -4.46 22.46 25.74
C GLY A 24 -4.92 21.52 24.62
N LEU A 25 -4.04 21.18 23.68
CA LEU A 25 -4.33 20.19 22.66
C LEU A 25 -4.23 18.80 23.29
N ALA A 26 -5.38 18.19 23.53
CA ALA A 26 -5.44 16.78 23.88
C ALA A 26 -4.80 15.98 22.74
N CYS A 27 -3.72 15.28 23.05
CA CYS A 27 -2.95 14.47 22.13
C CYS A 27 -3.86 13.64 21.20
N LEU A 28 -3.57 13.68 19.89
CA LEU A 28 -4.18 12.91 18.79
C LEU A 28 -4.14 11.38 18.97
N LYS A 29 -3.68 10.90 20.12
CA LYS A 29 -3.59 9.48 20.40
C LYS A 29 -4.98 9.02 20.80
N ASN A 30 -5.66 8.31 19.90
CA ASN A 30 -6.87 7.56 20.25
C ASN A 30 -6.53 6.67 21.44
N VAL A 31 -7.12 6.99 22.60
CA VAL A 31 -6.96 6.23 23.84
C VAL A 31 -7.96 5.07 23.89
N GLU A 32 -9.05 5.16 23.11
CA GLU A 32 -10.08 4.14 22.97
C GLU A 32 -10.14 3.68 21.50
N PHE A 33 -9.82 2.41 21.26
CA PHE A 33 -9.97 1.73 19.97
C PHE A 33 -11.31 1.00 19.96
N ASP A 34 -12.40 1.76 19.94
CA ASP A 34 -13.72 1.17 19.82
C ASP A 34 -13.96 0.77 18.35
N LEU A 35 -13.79 -0.52 18.04
CA LEU A 35 -13.92 -1.08 16.69
C LEU A 35 -15.38 -1.36 16.30
N TRP A 36 -16.37 -1.01 17.12
CA TRP A 36 -17.78 -1.33 16.86
C TRP A 36 -18.32 -0.73 15.56
N ALA A 37 -17.72 0.36 15.07
CA ALA A 37 -18.07 1.00 13.79
C ALA A 37 -17.31 0.42 12.58
N MET A 38 -16.34 -0.48 12.78
CA MET A 38 -15.62 -1.11 11.69
C MET A 38 -16.49 -2.18 11.01
N PRO A 39 -16.43 -2.30 9.67
CA PRO A 39 -17.14 -3.36 8.99
C PRO A 39 -16.53 -4.72 9.35
N THR A 40 -17.39 -5.73 9.43
CA THR A 40 -16.98 -7.14 9.33
C THR A 40 -16.34 -7.42 7.99
N LEU A 41 -15.62 -8.55 7.86
CA LEU A 41 -15.01 -8.95 6.60
C LEU A 41 -16.07 -9.11 5.49
N GLU A 42 -17.22 -9.69 5.82
CA GLU A 42 -18.33 -9.84 4.89
C GLU A 42 -18.86 -8.47 4.42
N GLN A 43 -19.05 -7.52 5.34
CA GLN A 43 -19.48 -6.17 4.99
C GLN A 43 -18.45 -5.42 4.14
N ALA A 44 -17.15 -5.60 4.42
CA ALA A 44 -16.09 -5.03 3.61
C ALA A 44 -16.12 -5.59 2.18
N HIS A 45 -16.30 -6.91 2.02
CA HIS A 45 -16.45 -7.53 0.71
C HIS A 45 -17.67 -6.99 -0.05
N GLU A 46 -18.82 -6.84 0.59
CA GLU A 46 -20.02 -6.29 -0.06
C GLU A 46 -19.83 -4.82 -0.46
N LEU A 47 -19.19 -4.01 0.39
CA LEU A 47 -18.84 -2.63 0.05
C LEU A 47 -17.90 -2.56 -1.15
N ILE A 48 -16.85 -3.38 -1.19
CA ILE A 48 -15.90 -3.45 -2.31
C ILE A 48 -16.60 -3.94 -3.58
N ARG A 49 -17.51 -4.91 -3.50
CA ARG A 49 -18.28 -5.37 -4.66
C ARG A 49 -19.18 -4.27 -5.23
N HIS A 50 -19.77 -3.44 -4.37
CA HIS A 50 -20.73 -2.43 -4.79
C HIS A 50 -20.07 -1.10 -5.21
N TYR A 51 -19.02 -0.68 -4.50
CA TYR A 51 -18.38 0.63 -4.67
C TYR A 51 -16.91 0.55 -5.10
N GLY A 52 -16.36 -0.67 -5.22
CA GLY A 52 -14.98 -0.87 -5.66
C GLY A 52 -14.74 -0.35 -7.06
N PRO A 53 -13.50 0.05 -7.37
CA PRO A 53 -13.16 0.57 -8.68
C PRO A 53 -13.32 -0.53 -9.74
N THR A 54 -13.84 -0.15 -10.91
CA THR A 54 -13.76 -0.96 -12.12
C THR A 54 -12.62 -0.42 -12.98
N VAL A 55 -11.65 -1.27 -13.30
CA VAL A 55 -10.50 -0.91 -14.14
C VAL A 55 -10.77 -1.32 -15.58
N PHE A 56 -10.57 -0.39 -16.52
CA PHE A 56 -10.70 -0.63 -17.94
C PHE A 56 -9.33 -0.50 -18.62
N PHE A 57 -8.90 -1.55 -19.31
CA PHE A 57 -7.68 -1.53 -20.10
C PHE A 57 -7.99 -1.12 -21.53
N HIS A 58 -7.09 -0.33 -22.13
CA HIS A 58 -7.17 -0.03 -23.55
C HIS A 58 -7.04 -1.33 -24.36
N PRO A 59 -7.73 -1.51 -25.50
CA PRO A 59 -7.62 -2.76 -26.28
C PRO A 59 -6.21 -3.09 -26.81
N LYS A 60 -5.30 -2.12 -26.77
CA LYS A 60 -3.88 -2.27 -27.12
C LYS A 60 -2.96 -2.26 -25.89
N GLU A 61 -3.53 -2.29 -24.69
CA GLU A 61 -2.74 -2.41 -23.47
C GLU A 61 -2.04 -3.76 -23.49
N VAL A 62 -0.73 -3.72 -23.28
CA VAL A 62 0.11 -4.92 -23.23
C VAL A 62 0.66 -5.13 -21.82
N TYR A 63 0.72 -4.08 -21.00
CA TYR A 63 1.17 -4.14 -19.62
C TYR A 63 -0.04 -4.24 -18.70
N LEU A 64 -0.38 -5.47 -18.32
CA LEU A 64 -1.52 -5.77 -17.47
C LEU A 64 -1.09 -5.82 -15.99
N SER A 65 -2.10 -5.74 -15.13
CA SER A 65 -1.92 -5.95 -13.70
C SER A 65 -1.64 -7.41 -13.35
N SER A 66 -1.06 -7.65 -12.17
CA SER A 66 -0.86 -8.99 -11.60
C SER A 66 -1.03 -8.93 -10.08
N SER A 67 -1.04 -10.08 -9.40
CA SER A 67 -0.75 -10.09 -7.96
C SER A 67 0.73 -9.84 -7.68
N VAL A 68 1.02 -9.37 -6.47
CA VAL A 68 2.37 -9.23 -5.94
C VAL A 68 3.03 -10.60 -5.78
N SER A 69 2.29 -11.60 -5.29
CA SER A 69 2.80 -12.97 -5.14
C SER A 69 3.14 -13.62 -6.48
N TRP A 70 2.35 -13.38 -7.54
CA TRP A 70 2.71 -13.81 -8.89
C TRP A 70 4.00 -13.14 -9.34
N TYR A 71 4.12 -11.82 -9.16
CA TYR A 71 5.32 -11.09 -9.54
C TYR A 71 6.58 -11.65 -8.84
N PHE A 72 6.52 -11.91 -7.53
CA PHE A 72 7.64 -12.54 -6.82
C PHE A 72 7.99 -13.93 -7.36
N LYS A 73 7.01 -14.80 -7.57
CA LYS A 73 7.22 -16.16 -8.12
C LYS A 73 7.76 -16.19 -9.55
N ASN A 74 7.50 -15.15 -10.35
CA ASN A 74 7.84 -15.13 -11.77
C ASN A 74 9.16 -14.41 -12.07
N GLY A 75 9.98 -14.21 -11.03
CA GLY A 75 11.38 -13.84 -11.18
C GLY A 75 11.76 -12.49 -10.62
N ALA A 76 10.90 -11.78 -9.87
CA ALA A 76 11.35 -10.59 -9.17
C ALA A 76 12.51 -10.93 -8.22
N ALA A 77 13.56 -10.12 -8.23
CA ALA A 77 14.77 -10.39 -7.47
C ALA A 77 15.08 -9.24 -6.50
N LEU A 78 15.51 -9.58 -5.29
CA LEU A 78 16.02 -8.62 -4.33
C LEU A 78 17.48 -8.31 -4.66
N CYS A 79 17.72 -7.06 -5.06
CA CYS A 79 19.04 -6.55 -5.33
C CYS A 79 19.54 -5.75 -4.13
N LYS A 80 20.86 -5.81 -3.90
CA LYS A 80 21.53 -5.11 -2.82
C LYS A 80 22.73 -4.35 -3.35
N LYS A 81 22.95 -3.16 -2.81
CA LYS A 81 24.03 -2.28 -3.24
C LYS A 81 25.40 -2.90 -2.99
N GLY A 82 26.23 -2.95 -4.03
CA GLY A 82 27.59 -3.49 -3.95
C GLY A 82 27.67 -5.02 -4.06
N GLU A 83 26.55 -5.70 -4.25
CA GLU A 83 26.48 -7.14 -4.54
C GLU A 83 26.02 -7.36 -5.98
N ASP A 84 26.78 -8.16 -6.75
CA ASP A 84 26.43 -8.50 -8.14
C ASP A 84 25.36 -9.61 -8.21
N ALA A 85 25.16 -10.35 -7.11
CA ALA A 85 24.17 -11.40 -7.02
C ALA A 85 22.84 -10.84 -6.47
N SER A 86 21.75 -11.15 -7.15
CA SER A 86 20.39 -10.88 -6.67
C SER A 86 19.79 -12.15 -6.05
N GLU A 87 19.02 -11.99 -4.98
CA GLU A 87 18.30 -13.10 -4.34
C GLU A 87 16.88 -13.22 -4.89
N GLU A 88 16.34 -14.43 -4.97
CA GLU A 88 14.92 -14.62 -5.31
C GLU A 88 14.03 -14.09 -4.19
N VAL A 89 12.95 -13.38 -4.54
CA VAL A 89 11.98 -12.91 -3.55
C VAL A 89 11.00 -14.05 -3.23
N ASP A 90 10.83 -14.33 -1.95
CA ASP A 90 9.82 -15.28 -1.48
C ASP A 90 8.41 -14.83 -1.90
N SER A 91 7.48 -15.76 -2.14
CA SER A 91 6.16 -15.39 -2.66
C SER A 91 5.33 -14.52 -1.72
N GLU A 92 5.62 -14.57 -0.42
CA GLU A 92 5.01 -13.72 0.60
C GLU A 92 5.88 -12.48 0.91
N GLY A 93 7.01 -12.32 0.23
CA GLY A 93 7.97 -11.25 0.46
C GLY A 93 8.66 -11.34 1.81
N SER A 94 8.72 -12.53 2.42
CA SER A 94 9.22 -12.73 3.79
C SER A 94 10.72 -12.40 3.96
N ASN A 95 11.49 -12.44 2.88
CA ASN A 95 12.90 -12.05 2.84
C ASN A 95 13.14 -10.57 2.47
N LEU A 96 12.08 -9.76 2.30
CA LEU A 96 12.24 -8.34 2.05
C LEU A 96 12.68 -7.59 3.32
N PRO A 97 13.50 -6.53 3.20
CA PRO A 97 13.90 -5.70 4.33
C PRO A 97 12.68 -5.10 5.06
N GLY A 98 12.57 -5.35 6.36
CA GLY A 98 11.48 -4.84 7.19
C GLY A 98 11.88 -3.57 7.96
N GLY A 99 11.07 -2.52 7.83
CA GLY A 99 11.27 -1.25 8.53
C GLY A 99 12.39 -0.38 7.95
N GLY A 100 12.76 0.68 8.68
CA GLY A 100 13.82 1.62 8.27
C GLY A 100 13.36 2.80 7.42
N CYS A 101 14.32 3.46 6.77
CA CYS A 101 14.11 4.58 5.86
C CYS A 101 14.55 4.18 4.44
N ASN A 102 14.10 4.92 3.43
CA ASN A 102 14.59 4.73 2.06
C ASN A 102 16.04 5.21 1.94
N ASP A 103 17.00 4.30 2.13
CA ASP A 103 18.45 4.53 2.11
C ASP A 103 19.12 4.12 0.77
N GLY A 104 18.36 3.48 -0.12
CA GLY A 104 18.83 3.00 -1.42
C GLY A 104 19.75 1.79 -1.36
N GLU A 105 19.80 1.07 -0.23
CA GLU A 105 20.66 -0.11 -0.08
C GLU A 105 20.05 -1.37 -0.73
N HIS A 106 18.71 -1.43 -0.86
CA HIS A 106 17.99 -2.54 -1.47
C HIS A 106 16.95 -2.05 -2.47
N TRP A 107 16.73 -2.80 -3.54
CA TRP A 107 15.64 -2.58 -4.50
C TRP A 107 15.16 -3.90 -5.09
N ILE A 108 13.92 -3.93 -5.59
CA ILE A 108 13.43 -5.07 -6.34
C ILE A 108 13.78 -4.87 -7.82
N GLY A 109 14.64 -5.73 -8.33
CA GLY A 109 15.04 -5.79 -9.72
C GLY A 109 14.21 -6.80 -10.50
N VAL A 110 14.25 -6.62 -11.82
CA VAL A 110 13.77 -7.60 -12.79
C VAL A 110 15.01 -8.29 -13.39
N PRO A 111 15.07 -9.62 -13.44
CA PRO A 111 16.24 -10.35 -13.89
C PRO A 111 16.48 -10.12 -15.38
N ASP A 112 17.74 -10.09 -15.79
CA ASP A 112 18.09 -9.94 -17.19
C ASP A 112 17.65 -11.17 -18.01
N GLY A 113 17.09 -10.94 -19.20
CA GLY A 113 16.70 -11.99 -20.15
C GLY A 113 15.20 -12.14 -20.36
N LYS A 114 14.79 -13.30 -20.91
CA LYS A 114 13.40 -13.52 -21.35
C LYS A 114 12.40 -13.52 -20.19
N SER A 115 12.77 -14.07 -19.03
CA SER A 115 11.91 -14.08 -17.84
C SER A 115 11.60 -12.66 -17.35
N GLY A 116 12.59 -11.76 -17.36
CA GLY A 116 12.39 -10.36 -17.03
C GLY A 116 11.59 -9.56 -18.05
N HIS A 117 11.59 -10.00 -19.31
CA HIS A 117 10.77 -9.39 -20.35
C HIS A 117 9.29 -9.81 -20.24
N ASP A 118 9.01 -11.01 -19.74
CA ASP A 118 7.63 -11.51 -19.65
C ASP A 118 6.94 -11.05 -18.36
N ILE A 119 7.67 -10.95 -17.25
CA ILE A 119 7.12 -10.50 -15.95
C ILE A 119 6.54 -9.08 -15.99
N ILE A 120 7.11 -8.19 -16.81
CA ILE A 120 6.66 -6.80 -16.91
C ILE A 120 5.28 -6.67 -17.58
N TYR A 121 4.86 -7.65 -18.38
CA TYR A 121 3.52 -7.65 -19.00
C TYR A 121 2.42 -8.03 -18.02
N GLY A 122 2.78 -8.57 -16.86
CA GLY A 122 1.84 -9.02 -15.84
C GLY A 122 0.99 -10.21 -16.27
N ASP A 123 0.06 -10.58 -15.39
CA ASP A 123 -0.86 -11.69 -15.59
C ASP A 123 -2.21 -11.33 -14.98
N ILE A 124 -3.13 -10.90 -15.84
CA ILE A 124 -4.47 -10.49 -15.43
C ILE A 124 -5.24 -11.63 -14.74
N GLY A 125 -4.91 -12.90 -15.02
CA GLY A 125 -5.53 -14.06 -14.40
C GLY A 125 -5.18 -14.20 -12.91
N SER A 126 -4.04 -13.67 -12.48
CA SER A 126 -3.59 -13.67 -11.09
C SER A 126 -3.85 -12.36 -10.35
N VAL A 127 -4.52 -11.38 -10.96
CA VAL A 127 -4.70 -10.06 -10.36
C VAL A 127 -5.48 -10.14 -9.05
N GLU A 128 -5.03 -9.38 -8.07
CA GLU A 128 -5.68 -9.23 -6.77
C GLU A 128 -5.90 -7.75 -6.47
N LEU A 129 -7.02 -7.46 -5.81
CA LEU A 129 -7.28 -6.14 -5.24
C LEU A 129 -6.79 -6.12 -3.79
N TYR A 130 -5.76 -5.34 -3.51
CA TYR A 130 -5.25 -5.16 -2.15
C TYR A 130 -6.05 -4.07 -1.47
N ALA A 131 -6.82 -4.40 -0.44
CA ALA A 131 -7.64 -3.46 0.31
C ALA A 131 -7.14 -3.32 1.75
N HIS A 132 -6.86 -2.09 2.18
CA HIS A 132 -6.57 -1.76 3.57
C HIS A 132 -7.74 -0.97 4.15
N VAL A 133 -8.43 -1.61 5.09
CA VAL A 133 -9.57 -1.05 5.81
C VAL A 133 -9.10 -0.67 7.20
N LYS A 134 -9.17 0.61 7.56
CA LYS A 134 -8.78 1.10 8.88
C LYS A 134 -9.78 2.13 9.41
N GLN A 135 -9.79 2.30 10.71
CA GLN A 135 -10.52 3.40 11.34
C GLN A 135 -9.88 4.75 11.00
N ALA A 136 -10.71 5.78 10.85
CA ALA A 136 -10.31 7.17 10.72
C ALA A 136 -11.15 8.06 11.64
N MET A 137 -10.73 9.32 11.81
CA MET A 137 -11.44 10.35 12.61
C MET A 137 -11.93 9.86 13.99
N GLY A 138 -11.04 9.28 14.80
CA GLY A 138 -11.43 8.85 16.15
C GLY A 138 -12.35 7.61 16.19
N GLY A 139 -12.39 6.81 15.12
CA GLY A 139 -13.26 5.63 15.02
C GLY A 139 -14.66 5.92 14.48
N THR A 140 -14.93 7.16 14.08
CA THR A 140 -16.25 7.56 13.56
C THR A 140 -16.43 7.31 12.07
N CYS A 141 -15.35 7.02 11.36
CA CYS A 141 -15.38 6.65 9.95
C CYS A 141 -14.42 5.51 9.65
N THR A 142 -14.67 4.83 8.54
CA THR A 142 -13.80 3.80 7.98
C THR A 142 -13.12 4.37 6.74
N ASP A 143 -11.79 4.38 6.76
CA ASP A 143 -10.96 4.68 5.60
C ASP A 143 -10.64 3.36 4.88
N VAL A 144 -10.89 3.33 3.58
CA VAL A 144 -10.62 2.17 2.72
C VAL A 144 -9.70 2.63 1.60
N THR A 145 -8.47 2.13 1.62
CA THR A 145 -7.52 2.33 0.53
C THR A 145 -7.40 1.05 -0.27
N MET A 146 -7.40 1.16 -1.59
CA MET A 146 -7.33 0.02 -2.50
C MET A 146 -6.19 0.21 -3.49
N TRP A 147 -5.47 -0.87 -3.79
CA TRP A 147 -4.38 -0.87 -4.77
C TRP A 147 -4.54 -2.05 -5.74
N VAL A 148 -4.19 -1.77 -6.99
CA VAL A 148 -3.96 -2.78 -8.02
C VAL A 148 -2.48 -2.72 -8.36
N PHE A 149 -1.83 -3.87 -8.39
CA PHE A 149 -0.40 -3.94 -8.68
C PHE A 149 -0.16 -4.11 -10.18
N CYS A 150 0.70 -3.27 -10.74
CA CYS A 150 1.15 -3.35 -12.13
C CYS A 150 2.68 -3.54 -12.12
N PRO A 151 3.19 -4.67 -12.64
CA PRO A 151 4.64 -4.93 -12.70
C PRO A 151 5.43 -3.84 -13.42
N PHE A 152 4.84 -3.29 -14.48
CA PHE A 152 5.43 -2.18 -15.23
C PHE A 152 4.69 -0.88 -14.90
N ASN A 153 5.43 0.12 -14.41
CA ASN A 153 4.94 1.49 -14.18
C ASN A 153 5.74 2.54 -14.98
N GLY A 154 6.46 2.11 -16.02
CA GLY A 154 7.38 2.95 -16.77
C GLY A 154 6.69 4.08 -17.54
N PRO A 155 7.45 5.11 -17.95
CA PRO A 155 6.89 6.22 -18.72
C PRO A 155 6.26 5.69 -20.01
N ALA A 156 5.01 6.09 -20.25
CA ALA A 156 4.34 5.88 -21.54
C ALA A 156 5.07 6.69 -22.63
N ARG A 157 6.20 6.19 -23.12
CA ARG A 157 6.84 6.73 -24.30
C ARG A 157 6.19 6.06 -25.51
N PHE A 158 5.14 6.71 -26.00
CA PHE A 158 4.62 6.50 -27.34
C PHE A 158 5.57 7.10 -28.38
#